data_AF-A0A2E4MVQ5-F1
#
_entry.id   AF-A0A2E4MVQ5-F1
#
_cell.length_a   1.000
_cell.length_b   1.000
_cell.length_c   1.000
_cell.angle_alpha   90.00
_cell.angle_beta   90.00
_cell.angle_gamma   90.00
#
_symmetry.space_group_name_H-M   'P 1'
#
loop_
_entity.id
_entity.type
_entity.pdbx_description
1 polymer ?
#
loop_
_entity_poly.entity_id
_entity_poly.type
_entity_poly.pdbx_seq_one_letter_code
_entity_poly.pdbx_strand_id
1 'polypeptide(L)'
;MAVRSTDSGLLDQYFQDISDSKPLDSTSECELARRIQLGDRDARNELVSANLRFVVRLATDLQGCGMDLEDLISAGNVGLITAAERFDPERGVKFITYALWWIRQAILKSLSQDTRTVRLPANRVKLLNSITQISREIQQKTGVEPEDADVAQILEVPVDRVREMLMWSRELASLDQPTSGEDAQARMPLNVIPDDRQVAPDYEVSDESDHQQLVMALASLEDREAHVIREHYGLVDDDPKTLGAIGKNVGLTKERIRQIKEKALRKLRHPRHRDWLDPLRESIA
;
A
#
# COMPACT_ATOMS: atom_id res chain seq x y z
N MET A 1 1.29 26.82 -3.63
CA MET A 1 2.20 25.91 -2.90
C MET A 1 3.63 26.40 -3.10
N ALA A 2 4.08 27.32 -2.25
CA ALA A 2 5.39 27.95 -2.31
C ALA A 2 6.18 27.51 -1.08
N VAL A 3 6.91 26.40 -1.20
CA VAL A 3 7.89 25.93 -0.19
C VAL A 3 9.21 25.46 -0.84
N ARG A 4 9.28 25.33 -2.18
CA ARG A 4 10.48 24.80 -2.87
C ARG A 4 11.66 25.77 -3.03
N SER A 5 11.62 26.97 -2.42
CA SER A 5 12.67 27.98 -2.61
C SER A 5 13.71 28.05 -1.49
N THR A 6 13.49 27.35 -0.37
CA THR A 6 14.43 27.37 0.78
C THR A 6 15.49 26.27 0.72
N ASP A 7 15.22 25.17 0.00
CA ASP A 7 16.13 24.00 -0.04
C ASP A 7 17.37 24.23 -0.92
N SER A 8 17.25 25.01 -2.01
CA SER A 8 18.41 25.29 -2.88
C SER A 8 19.60 25.91 -2.12
N GLY A 9 19.34 26.70 -1.08
CA GLY A 9 20.41 27.32 -0.28
C GLY A 9 21.19 26.32 0.59
N LEU A 10 20.55 25.25 1.08
CA LEU A 10 21.21 24.24 1.92
C LEU A 10 22.13 23.35 1.09
N LEU A 11 21.67 22.97 -0.10
CA LEU A 11 22.44 22.16 -1.04
C LEU A 11 23.66 22.94 -1.56
N ASP A 12 23.48 24.23 -1.86
CA ASP A 12 24.57 25.12 -2.26
C ASP A 12 25.61 25.30 -1.14
N GLN A 13 25.17 25.46 0.12
CA GLN A 13 26.08 25.53 1.26
C GLN A 13 26.86 24.22 1.45
N TYR A 14 26.20 23.06 1.32
CA TYR A 14 26.85 21.76 1.36
C TYR A 14 27.91 21.63 0.25
N PHE A 15 27.63 22.09 -0.97
CA PHE A 15 28.59 22.10 -2.06
C PHE A 15 29.78 23.01 -1.80
N GLN A 16 29.55 24.17 -1.18
CA GLN A 16 30.61 25.07 -0.73
C GLN A 16 31.53 24.37 0.27
N ASP A 17 30.96 23.71 1.29
CA ASP A 17 31.70 23.05 2.37
C ASP A 17 32.55 21.87 1.87
N ILE A 18 32.08 21.11 0.88
CA ILE A 18 32.84 19.99 0.30
C ILE A 18 33.81 20.43 -0.80
N SER A 19 33.73 21.67 -1.30
CA SER A 19 34.51 22.13 -2.46
C SER A 19 36.02 22.15 -2.18
N ASP A 20 36.41 22.48 -0.95
CA ASP A 20 37.79 22.56 -0.48
C ASP A 20 38.44 21.19 -0.21
N SER A 21 37.67 20.11 -0.29
CA SER A 21 38.21 18.76 -0.12
C SER A 21 39.20 18.40 -1.23
N LYS A 22 40.42 18.01 -0.81
CA LYS A 22 41.49 17.55 -1.69
C LYS A 22 41.55 16.01 -1.69
N PRO A 23 41.79 15.37 -2.84
CA PRO A 23 42.04 13.93 -2.88
C PRO A 23 43.25 13.58 -2.01
N LEU A 24 43.10 12.54 -1.19
CA LEU A 24 44.20 12.02 -0.38
C LEU A 24 45.16 11.21 -1.25
N ASP A 25 46.44 11.19 -0.85
CA ASP A 25 47.41 10.28 -1.45
C ASP A 25 47.23 8.85 -0.93
N SER A 26 47.68 7.86 -1.71
CA SER A 26 47.54 6.44 -1.36
C SER A 26 48.22 6.10 -0.03
N THR A 27 49.30 6.81 0.33
CA THR A 27 49.99 6.62 1.60
C THR A 27 49.15 7.10 2.79
N SER A 28 48.56 8.29 2.68
CA SER A 28 47.65 8.86 3.68
C SER A 28 46.35 8.05 3.83
N GLU A 29 45.80 7.53 2.73
CA GLU A 29 44.62 6.64 2.78
C GLU A 29 44.91 5.40 3.65
N CYS A 30 46.07 4.77 3.47
CA CYS A 30 46.47 3.60 4.25
C CYS A 30 46.69 3.92 5.73
N GLU A 31 47.28 5.07 6.05
CA GLU A 31 47.50 5.50 7.43
C GLU A 31 46.18 5.77 8.16
N LEU A 32 45.26 6.51 7.52
CA LEU A 32 43.93 6.78 8.04
C LEU A 32 43.15 5.47 8.23
N ALA A 33 43.20 4.55 7.26
CA ALA A 33 42.55 3.26 7.36
C ALA A 33 43.01 2.43 8.57
N ARG A 34 44.32 2.41 8.86
CA ARG A 34 44.86 1.73 10.05
C ARG A 34 44.37 2.36 11.36
N ARG A 35 44.31 3.69 11.41
CA ARG A 35 43.75 4.42 12.57
C ARG A 35 42.26 4.13 12.76
N ILE A 36 41.49 4.05 11.67
CA ILE A 36 40.06 3.71 11.71
C ILE A 36 39.85 2.31 12.30
N GLN A 37 40.69 1.33 11.94
CA GLN A 37 40.63 -0.03 12.51
C GLN A 37 40.89 -0.05 14.02
N LEU A 38 41.66 0.91 14.55
CA LEU A 38 41.88 1.11 15.98
C LEU A 38 40.73 1.87 16.68
N GLY A 39 39.69 2.25 15.93
CA GLY A 39 38.51 2.95 16.45
C GLY A 39 38.60 4.48 16.44
N ASP A 40 39.59 5.06 15.74
CA ASP A 40 39.75 6.50 15.60
C ASP A 40 38.65 7.11 14.71
N ARG A 41 37.76 7.89 15.34
CA ARG A 41 36.63 8.54 14.66
C ARG A 41 37.06 9.75 13.84
N ASP A 42 38.12 10.46 14.26
CA ASP A 42 38.59 11.64 13.55
C ASP A 42 39.24 11.23 12.23
N ALA A 43 40.02 10.15 12.24
CA ALA A 43 40.58 9.54 11.03
C ALA A 43 39.47 9.09 10.04
N ARG A 44 38.36 8.54 10.56
CA ARG A 44 37.20 8.17 9.74
C ARG A 44 36.56 9.40 9.10
N ASN A 45 36.32 10.44 9.88
CA ASN A 45 35.70 11.67 9.38
C ASN A 45 36.60 12.35 8.34
N GLU A 46 37.92 12.36 8.54
CA GLU A 46 38.89 12.88 7.58
C GLU A 46 38.85 12.11 6.25
N LEU A 47 38.88 10.77 6.30
CA LEU A 47 38.81 9.92 5.11
C LEU A 47 37.47 10.09 4.36
N VAL A 48 36.36 10.21 5.09
CA VAL A 48 35.02 10.42 4.51
C VAL A 48 34.94 11.80 3.86
N SER A 49 35.32 12.87 4.57
CA SER A 49 35.28 14.26 4.07
C SER A 49 36.09 14.47 2.80
N ALA A 50 37.25 13.81 2.68
CA ALA A 50 38.06 13.85 1.47
C ALA A 50 37.38 13.24 0.22
N ASN A 51 36.38 12.39 0.43
CA ASN A 51 35.73 11.61 -0.63
C ASN A 51 34.26 12.00 -0.89
N LEU A 52 33.71 12.99 -0.19
CA LEU A 52 32.29 13.40 -0.35
C LEU A 52 31.96 13.86 -1.78
N ARG A 53 32.90 14.54 -2.47
CA ARG A 53 32.72 14.97 -3.87
C ARG A 53 32.49 13.79 -4.83
N PHE A 54 33.10 12.65 -4.53
CA PHE A 54 32.90 11.44 -5.34
C PHE A 54 31.48 10.89 -5.19
N VAL A 55 30.91 10.95 -3.98
CA VAL A 55 29.52 10.54 -3.74
C VAL A 55 28.56 11.42 -4.51
N VAL A 56 28.76 12.75 -4.49
CA VAL A 56 27.93 13.69 -5.26
C VAL A 56 27.91 13.32 -6.74
N ARG A 57 29.09 13.11 -7.35
CA ARG A 57 29.18 12.71 -8.75
C ARG A 57 28.40 11.43 -9.03
N LEU A 58 28.48 10.44 -8.15
CA LEU A 58 27.77 9.18 -8.33
C LEU A 58 26.24 9.32 -8.14
N ALA A 59 25.81 10.18 -7.23
CA ALA A 59 24.41 10.47 -6.99
C ALA A 59 23.78 11.23 -8.17
N THR A 60 24.52 12.14 -8.82
CA THR A 60 24.05 12.86 -10.02
C THR A 60 23.70 11.90 -11.17
N ASP A 61 24.46 10.81 -11.35
CA ASP A 61 24.18 9.79 -12.37
C ASP A 61 22.85 9.04 -12.12
N LEU A 62 22.34 9.06 -10.89
CA LEU A 62 21.10 8.39 -10.45
C LEU A 62 19.93 9.36 -10.24
N GLN A 63 20.09 10.62 -10.66
CA GLN A 63 19.03 11.62 -10.57
C GLN A 63 17.86 11.27 -11.49
N GLY A 64 16.63 11.59 -11.04
CA GLY A 64 15.41 11.30 -11.80
C GLY A 64 14.84 9.89 -11.59
N CYS A 65 15.42 9.09 -10.70
CA CYS A 65 14.88 7.77 -10.30
C CYS A 65 13.80 7.82 -9.19
N GLY A 66 13.14 8.97 -8.98
CA GLY A 66 12.06 9.12 -8.01
C GLY A 66 12.48 9.48 -6.58
N MET A 67 13.71 9.93 -6.38
CA MET A 67 14.25 10.45 -5.12
C MET A 67 15.00 11.74 -5.39
N ASP A 68 14.94 12.69 -4.44
CA ASP A 68 15.64 13.96 -4.56
C ASP A 68 17.16 13.78 -4.45
N LEU A 69 17.90 14.69 -5.07
CA LEU A 69 19.37 14.59 -5.12
C LEU A 69 19.99 14.60 -3.71
N GLU A 70 19.41 15.38 -2.79
CA GLU A 70 19.84 15.45 -1.39
C GLU A 70 19.76 14.08 -0.69
N ASP A 71 18.64 13.38 -0.88
CA ASP A 71 18.42 12.05 -0.31
C ASP A 71 19.35 11.01 -0.94
N LEU A 72 19.61 11.11 -2.24
CA LEU A 72 20.59 10.26 -2.93
C LEU A 72 22.01 10.47 -2.39
N ILE A 73 22.41 11.73 -2.20
CA ILE A 73 23.72 12.08 -1.62
C ILE A 73 23.80 11.57 -0.17
N SER A 74 22.76 11.79 0.63
CA SER A 74 22.70 11.34 2.02
C SER A 74 22.83 9.81 2.14
N ALA A 75 22.07 9.07 1.33
CA ALA A 75 22.17 7.60 1.27
C ALA A 75 23.56 7.14 0.81
N GLY A 76 24.16 7.82 -0.17
CA GLY A 76 25.51 7.56 -0.63
C GLY A 76 26.57 7.81 0.45
N ASN A 77 26.41 8.87 1.24
CA ASN A 77 27.31 9.22 2.35
C ASN A 77 27.26 8.14 3.44
N VAL A 78 26.09 7.58 3.74
CA VAL A 78 25.96 6.42 4.65
C VAL A 78 26.72 5.20 4.10
N GLY A 79 26.64 4.97 2.78
CA GLY A 79 27.43 3.93 2.11
C GLY A 79 28.94 4.16 2.21
N LEU A 80 29.39 5.41 2.02
CA LEU A 80 30.80 5.81 2.14
C LEU A 80 31.34 5.59 3.55
N ILE A 81 30.58 5.96 4.59
CA ILE A 81 30.95 5.74 5.99
C ILE A 81 31.11 4.23 6.26
N THR A 82 30.16 3.43 5.77
CA THR A 82 30.22 1.95 5.90
C THR A 82 31.45 1.38 5.19
N ALA A 83 31.83 1.95 4.04
CA ALA A 83 33.04 1.57 3.33
C ALA A 83 34.30 1.92 4.12
N ALA A 84 34.37 3.12 4.70
CA ALA A 84 35.50 3.57 5.51
C ALA A 84 35.74 2.66 6.72
N GLU A 85 34.66 2.24 7.40
CA GLU A 85 34.73 1.34 8.57
C GLU A 85 35.18 -0.09 8.23
N ARG A 86 34.98 -0.53 6.98
CA ARG A 86 35.27 -1.90 6.53
C ARG A 86 36.47 -2.00 5.59
N PHE A 87 37.12 -0.88 5.30
CA PHE A 87 38.23 -0.83 4.37
C PHE A 87 39.48 -1.51 4.97
N ASP A 88 40.15 -2.27 4.12
CA ASP A 88 41.35 -3.04 4.47
C ASP A 88 42.53 -2.53 3.62
N PRO A 89 43.47 -1.79 4.23
CA PRO A 89 44.59 -1.19 3.50
C PRO A 89 45.61 -2.22 3.02
N GLU A 90 45.65 -3.42 3.61
CA GLU A 90 46.63 -4.46 3.28
C GLU A 90 46.35 -5.12 1.92
N ARG A 91 45.17 -4.87 1.33
CA ARG A 91 44.79 -5.39 0.01
C ARG A 91 45.40 -4.62 -1.17
N GLY A 92 46.03 -3.48 -0.93
CA GLY A 92 46.72 -2.70 -1.98
C GLY A 92 45.80 -2.10 -3.05
N VAL A 93 44.50 -1.97 -2.77
CA VAL A 93 43.52 -1.32 -3.66
C VAL A 93 43.19 0.07 -3.14
N LYS A 94 42.98 1.03 -4.05
CA LYS A 94 42.57 2.39 -3.67
C LYS A 94 41.23 2.37 -2.93
N PHE A 95 41.07 3.24 -1.94
CA PHE A 95 39.84 3.30 -1.14
C PHE A 95 38.59 3.52 -2.00
N ILE A 96 38.65 4.45 -2.96
CA ILE A 96 37.53 4.78 -3.86
C ILE A 96 37.03 3.55 -4.64
N THR A 97 37.94 2.67 -5.06
CA THR A 97 37.58 1.44 -5.79
C THR A 97 36.71 0.51 -4.94
N TYR A 98 36.99 0.41 -3.65
CA TYR A 98 36.19 -0.35 -2.70
C TYR A 98 34.89 0.38 -2.33
N ALA A 99 34.98 1.69 -2.05
CA ALA A 99 33.85 2.51 -1.64
C ALA A 99 32.74 2.57 -2.69
N LEU A 100 33.08 2.54 -3.98
CA LEU A 100 32.11 2.57 -5.08
C LEU A 100 30.99 1.52 -4.91
N TRP A 101 31.33 0.30 -4.50
CA TRP A 101 30.35 -0.77 -4.29
C TRP A 101 29.39 -0.45 -3.15
N TRP A 102 29.90 0.04 -2.02
CA TRP A 102 29.09 0.40 -0.86
C TRP A 102 28.20 1.60 -1.11
N ILE A 103 28.72 2.63 -1.78
CA ILE A 103 27.95 3.82 -2.15
C ILE A 103 26.79 3.42 -3.07
N ARG A 104 27.07 2.68 -4.16
CA ARG A 104 26.00 2.19 -5.07
C ARG A 104 24.98 1.33 -4.36
N GLN A 105 25.44 0.39 -3.52
CA GLN A 105 24.55 -0.50 -2.78
C GLN A 105 23.64 0.29 -1.82
N ALA A 106 24.18 1.29 -1.13
CA ALA A 106 23.42 2.12 -0.20
C ALA A 106 22.37 2.97 -0.94
N ILE A 107 22.75 3.62 -2.04
CA ILE A 107 21.82 4.41 -2.85
C ILE A 107 20.71 3.52 -3.44
N LEU A 108 21.06 2.38 -4.05
CA LEU A 108 20.07 1.46 -4.62
C LEU A 108 19.14 0.86 -3.55
N LYS A 109 19.67 0.60 -2.35
CA LYS A 109 18.86 0.15 -1.20
C LYS A 109 17.86 1.24 -0.80
N SER A 110 18.31 2.48 -0.63
CA SER A 110 17.46 3.63 -0.31
C SER A 110 16.37 3.83 -1.37
N LEU A 111 16.77 3.84 -2.64
CA LEU A 111 15.86 3.91 -3.78
C LEU A 111 14.77 2.82 -3.73
N SER A 112 15.12 1.59 -3.37
CA SER A 112 14.12 0.51 -3.29
C SER A 112 13.16 0.62 -2.09
N GLN A 113 13.54 1.34 -1.04
CA GLN A 113 12.81 1.40 0.23
C GLN A 113 11.94 2.65 0.35
N ASP A 114 12.44 3.79 -0.13
CA ASP A 114 11.92 5.11 0.23
C ASP A 114 11.30 5.87 -0.96
N THR A 115 11.48 5.41 -2.21
CA THR A 115 10.90 6.09 -3.40
C THR A 115 9.40 5.91 -3.57
N ARG A 116 8.82 4.86 -2.99
CA ARG A 116 7.41 4.51 -3.21
C ARG A 116 6.61 4.66 -1.92
N THR A 117 5.45 5.31 -2.02
CA THR A 117 4.49 5.42 -0.91
C THR A 117 4.08 4.04 -0.38
N VAL A 118 3.86 3.09 -1.29
CA VAL A 118 3.66 1.67 -0.94
C VAL A 118 4.96 0.92 -1.17
N ARG A 119 5.62 0.56 -0.07
CA ARG A 119 6.90 -0.13 -0.09
C ARG A 119 6.79 -1.50 -0.74
N LEU A 120 7.68 -1.78 -1.69
CA LEU A 120 7.84 -3.09 -2.31
C LEU A 120 9.11 -3.80 -1.79
N PRO A 121 9.08 -5.13 -1.63
CA PRO A 121 10.28 -5.90 -1.33
C PRO A 121 11.34 -5.80 -2.44
N ALA A 122 12.62 -5.85 -2.07
CA ALA A 122 13.74 -5.65 -3.02
C ALA A 122 13.76 -6.67 -4.18
N ASN A 123 13.32 -7.90 -3.96
CA ASN A 123 13.22 -8.90 -5.03
C ASN A 123 12.16 -8.54 -6.09
N ARG A 124 11.06 -7.90 -5.68
CA ARG A 124 10.01 -7.43 -6.59
C ARG A 124 10.47 -6.21 -7.39
N VAL A 125 11.19 -5.28 -6.75
CA VAL A 125 11.81 -4.14 -7.43
C VAL A 125 12.83 -4.58 -8.48
N LYS A 126 13.67 -5.58 -8.15
CA LYS A 126 14.61 -6.17 -9.13
C LYS A 126 13.89 -6.73 -10.35
N LEU A 127 12.84 -7.53 -10.13
CA LEU A 127 12.05 -8.10 -11.22
C LEU A 127 11.41 -7.01 -12.08
N LEU A 128 10.87 -5.96 -11.46
CA LEU A 128 10.30 -4.82 -12.18
C LEU A 128 11.35 -4.10 -13.04
N ASN A 129 12.56 -3.87 -12.51
CA ASN A 129 13.64 -3.26 -13.27
C ASN A 129 14.09 -4.15 -14.44
N SER A 130 14.09 -5.47 -14.27
CA SER A 130 14.37 -6.41 -15.36
C SER A 130 13.28 -6.39 -16.44
N ILE A 131 12.00 -6.30 -16.03
CA ILE A 131 10.86 -6.11 -16.93
C ILE A 131 11.04 -4.81 -17.73
N THR A 132 11.27 -3.67 -17.09
CA THR A 132 11.42 -2.39 -17.79
C THR A 132 12.64 -2.35 -18.71
N GLN A 133 13.76 -2.96 -18.30
CA GLN A 133 14.94 -3.09 -19.14
C GLN A 133 14.66 -3.90 -20.40
N ILE A 134 14.09 -5.10 -20.26
CA ILE A 134 13.79 -5.98 -21.40
C ILE A 134 12.72 -5.35 -22.29
N SER A 135 11.69 -4.73 -21.71
CA SER A 135 10.68 -4.03 -22.48
C SER A 135 11.31 -2.95 -23.36
N ARG A 136 12.26 -2.18 -22.82
CA ARG A 136 13.01 -1.17 -23.58
C ARG A 136 13.90 -1.78 -24.65
N GLU A 137 14.56 -2.90 -24.36
CA GLU A 137 15.39 -3.62 -25.34
C GLU A 137 14.58 -4.19 -26.50
N ILE A 138 13.39 -4.75 -26.23
CA ILE A 138 12.47 -5.22 -27.28
C ILE A 138 12.01 -4.02 -28.10
N GLN A 139 11.50 -2.97 -27.45
CA GLN A 139 11.01 -1.77 -28.12
C GLN A 139 12.07 -1.12 -29.02
N GLN A 140 13.34 -1.12 -28.60
CA GLN A 140 14.46 -0.64 -29.44
C GLN A 140 14.72 -1.51 -30.67
N LYS A 141 14.52 -2.83 -30.59
CA LYS A 141 14.76 -3.77 -31.69
C LYS A 141 13.59 -3.84 -32.66
N THR A 142 12.36 -3.82 -32.17
CA THR A 142 11.14 -4.02 -32.96
C THR A 142 10.47 -2.70 -33.36
N GLY A 143 10.73 -1.61 -32.63
CA GLY A 143 10.06 -0.33 -32.81
C GLY A 143 8.60 -0.29 -32.31
N VAL A 144 8.15 -1.36 -31.64
CA VAL A 144 6.78 -1.52 -31.14
C VAL A 144 6.81 -1.83 -29.65
N GLU A 145 5.76 -1.42 -28.92
CA GLU A 145 5.59 -1.77 -27.52
C GLU A 145 5.52 -3.30 -27.35
N PRO A 146 6.31 -3.89 -26.46
CA PRO A 146 6.37 -5.34 -26.27
C PRO A 146 5.08 -5.88 -25.65
N GLU A 147 4.68 -7.09 -26.03
CA GLU A 147 3.60 -7.79 -25.35
C GLU A 147 4.10 -8.39 -24.03
N ASP A 148 3.25 -8.45 -23.00
CA ASP A 148 3.60 -9.05 -21.70
C ASP A 148 4.13 -10.49 -21.84
N ALA A 149 3.62 -11.22 -22.85
CA ALA A 149 4.03 -12.58 -23.17
C ALA A 149 5.48 -12.66 -23.68
N ASP A 150 5.92 -11.70 -24.49
CA ASP A 150 7.28 -11.64 -25.03
C ASP A 150 8.29 -11.38 -23.91
N VAL A 151 7.96 -10.45 -23.02
CA VAL A 151 8.80 -10.11 -21.86
C VAL A 151 8.88 -11.30 -20.90
N ALA A 152 7.75 -11.98 -20.66
CA ALA A 152 7.68 -13.19 -19.84
C ALA A 152 8.54 -14.33 -20.40
N GLN A 153 8.54 -14.52 -21.72
CA GLN A 153 9.33 -15.55 -22.39
C GLN A 153 10.83 -15.30 -22.23
N ILE A 154 11.29 -14.06 -22.40
CA ILE A 154 12.71 -13.71 -22.25
C ILE A 154 13.16 -13.81 -20.77
N LEU A 155 12.28 -13.44 -19.83
CA LEU A 155 12.57 -13.53 -18.40
C LEU A 155 12.44 -14.93 -17.81
N GLU A 156 11.87 -15.88 -18.55
CA GLU A 156 11.51 -17.23 -18.07
C GLU A 156 10.57 -17.19 -16.84
N VAL A 157 9.61 -16.26 -16.86
CA VAL A 157 8.66 -16.03 -15.77
C VAL A 157 7.22 -16.18 -16.30
N PRO A 158 6.24 -16.67 -15.50
CA PRO A 158 4.84 -16.71 -15.93
C PRO A 158 4.29 -15.34 -16.32
N VAL A 159 3.50 -15.27 -17.40
CA VAL A 159 2.87 -14.02 -17.89
C VAL A 159 2.05 -13.33 -16.81
N ASP A 160 1.31 -14.09 -15.99
CA ASP A 160 0.49 -13.54 -14.91
C ASP A 160 1.33 -12.80 -13.86
N ARG A 161 2.58 -13.24 -13.63
CA ARG A 161 3.49 -12.56 -12.72
C ARG A 161 4.00 -11.25 -13.32
N VAL A 162 4.24 -11.18 -14.63
CA VAL A 162 4.59 -9.93 -15.31
C VAL A 162 3.44 -8.94 -15.19
N ARG A 163 2.20 -9.38 -15.46
CA ARG A 163 0.98 -8.56 -15.28
C ARG A 163 0.81 -8.07 -13.85
N GLU A 164 1.01 -8.94 -12.86
CA GLU A 164 0.96 -8.58 -11.44
C GLU A 164 2.00 -7.48 -11.12
N MET A 165 3.24 -7.63 -11.61
CA MET A 165 4.30 -6.63 -11.38
C MET A 165 3.99 -5.30 -12.06
N LEU A 166 3.47 -5.31 -13.29
CA LEU A 166 3.06 -4.10 -14.01
C LEU A 166 1.87 -3.42 -13.32
N MET A 167 0.97 -4.19 -12.70
CA MET A 167 -0.11 -3.63 -11.91
C MET A 167 0.42 -2.93 -10.66
N TRP A 168 1.43 -3.50 -10.00
CA TRP A 168 2.11 -2.88 -8.85
C TRP A 168 3.05 -1.73 -9.22
N SER A 169 3.44 -1.60 -10.49
CA SER A 169 4.27 -0.49 -10.97
C SER A 169 3.47 0.76 -11.27
N ARG A 170 2.13 0.70 -11.25
CA ARG A 170 1.27 1.87 -11.48
C ARG A 170 1.57 2.97 -10.47
N GLU A 171 1.73 4.18 -10.98
CA GLU A 171 1.92 5.36 -10.14
C GLU A 171 0.63 5.66 -9.36
N LEU A 172 0.80 6.07 -8.12
CA LEU A 172 -0.32 6.48 -7.28
C LEU A 172 -0.76 7.88 -7.70
N ALA A 173 -2.06 8.06 -7.92
CA ALA A 173 -2.64 9.37 -8.15
C ALA A 173 -2.98 10.03 -6.80
N SER A 174 -2.76 11.34 -6.70
CA SER A 174 -3.19 12.10 -5.52
C SER A 174 -4.70 12.32 -5.55
N LEU A 175 -5.35 12.12 -4.42
CA LEU A 175 -6.78 12.44 -4.23
C LEU A 175 -7.03 13.96 -4.26
N ASP A 176 -5.97 14.74 -4.01
CA ASP A 176 -5.96 16.20 -4.03
C ASP A 176 -5.51 16.76 -5.40
N GLN A 177 -5.39 15.92 -6.43
CA GLN A 177 -5.12 16.39 -7.77
C GLN A 177 -6.43 16.58 -8.55
N PRO A 178 -6.74 17.78 -9.06
CA PRO A 178 -7.97 18.00 -9.82
C PRO A 178 -7.94 17.20 -11.12
N THR A 179 -9.04 16.52 -11.42
CA THR A 179 -9.23 15.90 -12.75
C THR A 179 -9.53 17.02 -13.75
N SER A 180 -8.77 17.09 -14.85
CA SER A 180 -8.81 18.16 -15.84
C SER A 180 -10.24 18.63 -16.21
N GLY A 181 -10.48 19.95 -16.18
CA GLY A 181 -11.78 20.57 -16.50
C GLY A 181 -11.96 21.95 -15.85
N GLU A 182 -13.03 22.67 -16.22
CA GLU A 182 -13.30 24.05 -15.78
C GLU A 182 -13.61 24.18 -14.27
N ASP A 183 -14.06 23.10 -13.62
CA ASP A 183 -14.33 23.05 -12.17
C ASP A 183 -13.31 22.16 -11.43
N ALA A 184 -12.10 22.70 -11.22
CA ALA A 184 -11.00 21.98 -10.57
C ALA A 184 -11.37 21.42 -9.19
N GLN A 185 -12.12 22.17 -8.36
CA GLN A 185 -12.46 21.77 -6.99
C GLN A 185 -13.57 20.70 -6.92
N ALA A 186 -14.50 20.67 -7.88
CA ALA A 186 -15.61 19.72 -7.88
C ALA A 186 -15.19 18.34 -8.42
N ARG A 187 -14.11 18.28 -9.21
CA ARG A 187 -13.61 17.06 -9.86
C ARG A 187 -12.37 16.48 -9.20
N MET A 188 -12.18 16.77 -7.92
CA MET A 188 -11.15 16.11 -7.10
C MET A 188 -11.59 14.66 -6.90
N PRO A 189 -10.72 13.65 -7.08
CA PRO A 189 -11.06 12.26 -6.79
C PRO A 189 -11.64 12.08 -5.39
N LEU A 190 -11.15 12.85 -4.41
CA LEU A 190 -11.68 12.85 -3.04
C LEU A 190 -13.19 13.15 -2.95
N ASN A 191 -13.73 13.97 -3.86
CA ASN A 191 -15.13 14.37 -3.86
C ASN A 191 -16.03 13.45 -4.71
N VAL A 192 -15.42 12.55 -5.50
CA VAL A 192 -16.13 11.69 -6.46
C VAL A 192 -16.16 10.23 -6.01
N ILE A 193 -15.14 9.79 -5.26
CA ILE A 193 -15.07 8.41 -4.77
C ILE A 193 -16.17 8.20 -3.69
N PRO A 194 -17.08 7.24 -3.88
CA PRO A 194 -18.12 6.95 -2.89
C PRO A 194 -17.52 6.32 -1.63
N ASP A 195 -18.14 6.58 -0.48
CA ASP A 195 -17.87 5.86 0.76
C ASP A 195 -18.89 4.73 0.95
N ASP A 196 -18.50 3.52 0.57
CA ASP A 196 -19.34 2.32 0.70
C ASP A 196 -19.62 1.91 2.17
N ARG A 197 -18.96 2.56 3.14
CA ARG A 197 -19.19 2.31 4.58
C ARG A 197 -20.19 3.27 5.19
N GLN A 198 -20.55 4.34 4.47
CA GLN A 198 -21.52 5.30 4.96
C GLN A 198 -22.92 4.70 4.84
N VAL A 199 -23.61 4.61 5.98
CA VAL A 199 -25.03 4.23 6.00
C VAL A 199 -25.82 5.32 5.28
N ALA A 200 -26.68 4.90 4.35
CA ALA A 200 -27.50 5.82 3.58
C ALA A 200 -28.45 6.59 4.52
N PRO A 201 -28.71 7.89 4.29
CA PRO A 201 -29.51 8.71 5.19
C PRO A 201 -30.99 8.26 5.28
N ASP A 202 -31.47 7.53 4.28
CA ASP A 202 -32.79 6.92 4.23
C ASP A 202 -32.83 5.52 4.86
N TYR A 203 -31.70 4.98 5.31
CA TYR A 203 -31.62 3.65 5.92
C TYR A 203 -32.47 3.57 7.19
N GLU A 204 -32.36 4.53 8.11
CA GLU A 204 -33.14 4.52 9.36
C GLU A 204 -34.66 4.57 9.10
N VAL A 205 -35.08 5.36 8.10
CA VAL A 205 -36.50 5.47 7.72
C VAL A 205 -37.00 4.19 7.07
N SER A 206 -36.15 3.56 6.25
CA SER A 206 -36.46 2.30 5.58
C SER A 206 -36.52 1.15 6.59
N ASP A 207 -35.57 1.07 7.52
CA ASP A 207 -35.52 0.05 8.57
C ASP A 207 -36.73 0.15 9.52
N GLU A 208 -37.11 1.36 9.93
CA GLU A 208 -38.32 1.57 10.73
C GLU A 208 -39.60 1.18 9.95
N SER A 209 -39.69 1.53 8.67
CA SER A 209 -40.80 1.12 7.79
C SER A 209 -40.87 -0.41 7.66
N ASP A 210 -39.71 -1.05 7.49
CA ASP A 210 -39.59 -2.50 7.36
C ASP A 210 -39.99 -3.20 8.67
N HIS A 211 -39.57 -2.66 9.83
CA HIS A 211 -39.98 -3.14 11.14
C HIS A 211 -41.49 -3.04 11.35
N GLN A 212 -42.10 -1.90 11.00
CA GLN A 212 -43.55 -1.70 11.11
C GLN A 212 -44.35 -2.68 10.23
N GLN A 213 -43.89 -2.94 9.00
CA GLN A 213 -44.51 -3.92 8.11
C GLN A 213 -44.41 -5.34 8.68
N LEU A 214 -43.25 -5.71 9.25
CA LEU A 214 -43.08 -6.99 9.94
C LEU A 214 -44.02 -7.13 11.14
N VAL A 215 -44.18 -6.07 11.94
CA VAL A 215 -45.11 -6.07 13.08
C VAL A 215 -46.55 -6.27 12.61
N MET A 216 -46.98 -5.58 11.56
CA MET A 216 -48.32 -5.76 10.96
C MET A 216 -48.54 -7.17 10.41
N ALA A 217 -47.55 -7.72 9.71
CA ALA A 217 -47.62 -9.09 9.20
C ALA A 217 -47.73 -10.11 10.35
N LEU A 218 -46.98 -9.93 11.43
CA LEU A 218 -47.05 -10.81 12.62
C LEU A 218 -48.34 -10.65 13.41
N ALA A 219 -48.94 -9.46 13.45
CA ALA A 219 -50.22 -9.22 14.13
C ALA A 219 -51.39 -9.99 13.51
N SER A 220 -51.25 -10.42 12.25
CA SER A 220 -52.25 -11.23 11.55
C SER A 220 -52.23 -12.73 11.89
N LEU A 221 -51.18 -13.18 12.60
CA LEU A 221 -51.03 -14.56 13.06
C LEU A 221 -51.66 -14.77 14.44
N GLU A 222 -51.84 -16.03 14.83
CA GLU A 222 -52.22 -16.33 16.22
C GLU A 222 -51.08 -15.92 17.18
N ASP A 223 -51.39 -15.44 18.39
CA ASP A 223 -50.38 -14.94 19.36
C ASP A 223 -49.24 -15.93 19.61
N ARG A 224 -49.56 -17.23 19.66
CA ARG A 224 -48.58 -18.32 19.83
C ARG A 224 -47.68 -18.51 18.61
N GLU A 225 -48.22 -18.31 17.41
CA GLU A 225 -47.47 -18.39 16.15
C GLU A 225 -46.53 -17.17 16.01
N ALA A 226 -47.05 -15.98 16.29
CA ALA A 226 -46.26 -14.74 16.27
C ALA A 226 -45.13 -14.76 17.31
N HIS A 227 -45.39 -15.23 18.53
CA HIS A 227 -44.37 -15.34 19.58
C HIS A 227 -43.23 -16.30 19.19
N VAL A 228 -43.55 -17.47 18.62
CA VAL A 228 -42.52 -18.43 18.14
C VAL A 228 -41.66 -17.82 17.04
N ILE A 229 -42.23 -17.02 16.12
CA ILE A 229 -41.47 -16.37 15.05
C ILE A 229 -40.59 -15.24 15.61
N ARG A 230 -41.11 -14.38 16.49
CA ARG A 230 -40.32 -13.29 17.11
C ARG A 230 -39.10 -13.82 17.87
N GLU A 231 -39.30 -14.83 18.71
CA GLU A 231 -38.24 -15.44 19.53
C GLU A 231 -37.22 -16.20 18.68
N HIS A 232 -37.67 -16.88 17.62
CA HIS A 232 -36.77 -17.69 16.81
C HIS A 232 -35.86 -16.87 15.90
N TYR A 233 -36.37 -15.76 15.38
CA TYR A 233 -35.62 -14.85 14.50
C TYR A 233 -35.03 -13.66 15.27
N GLY A 234 -35.25 -13.54 16.58
CA GLY A 234 -34.69 -12.46 17.38
C GLY A 234 -35.29 -11.08 17.08
N LEU A 235 -36.52 -10.99 16.56
CA LEU A 235 -37.11 -9.74 16.04
C LEU A 235 -37.37 -8.64 17.09
N VAL A 236 -37.04 -8.87 18.36
CA VAL A 236 -37.29 -7.95 19.48
C VAL A 236 -36.00 -7.67 20.26
N ASP A 237 -35.26 -8.73 20.61
CA ASP A 237 -34.06 -8.65 21.44
C ASP A 237 -32.75 -8.86 20.64
N ASP A 238 -32.84 -9.00 19.31
CA ASP A 238 -31.75 -9.33 18.38
C ASP A 238 -30.98 -10.64 18.74
N ASP A 239 -31.60 -11.49 19.57
CA ASP A 239 -31.06 -12.78 20.01
C ASP A 239 -31.92 -13.95 19.44
N PRO A 240 -31.51 -14.58 18.33
CA PRO A 240 -32.26 -15.66 17.71
C PRO A 240 -32.19 -16.94 18.56
N LYS A 241 -33.33 -17.38 19.10
CA LYS A 241 -33.38 -18.56 19.99
C LYS A 241 -33.60 -19.85 19.22
N THR A 242 -32.96 -20.93 19.67
CA THR A 242 -33.17 -22.26 19.11
C THR A 242 -34.58 -22.79 19.43
N LEU A 243 -35.15 -23.60 18.54
CA LEU A 243 -36.48 -24.22 18.74
C LEU A 243 -36.58 -25.02 20.05
N GLY A 244 -35.45 -25.57 20.53
CA GLY A 244 -35.38 -26.28 21.80
C GLY A 244 -35.44 -25.34 23.01
N ALA A 245 -34.80 -24.17 22.94
CA ALA A 245 -34.86 -23.14 23.99
C ALA A 245 -36.27 -22.54 24.11
N ILE A 246 -36.89 -22.22 22.97
CA ILE A 246 -38.29 -21.76 22.92
C ILE A 246 -39.22 -22.85 23.49
N GLY A 247 -38.91 -24.12 23.26
CA GLY A 247 -39.63 -25.30 23.80
C GLY A 247 -39.65 -25.35 25.31
N LYS A 248 -38.49 -25.12 25.91
CA LYS A 248 -38.34 -25.08 27.36
C LYS A 248 -39.12 -23.92 27.98
N ASN A 249 -39.13 -22.75 27.33
CA ASN A 249 -39.84 -21.57 27.84
C ASN A 249 -41.36 -21.70 27.75
N VAL A 250 -41.88 -22.28 26.67
CA VAL A 250 -43.34 -22.42 26.42
C VAL A 250 -43.90 -23.76 26.94
N GLY A 251 -43.05 -24.66 27.44
CA GLY A 251 -43.46 -25.98 27.94
C GLY A 251 -43.86 -26.96 26.83
N LEU A 252 -43.28 -26.84 25.63
CA LEU A 252 -43.58 -27.65 24.45
C LEU A 252 -42.34 -28.41 23.96
N THR A 253 -42.58 -29.54 23.28
CA THR A 253 -41.49 -30.27 22.63
C THR A 253 -40.92 -29.48 21.45
N LYS A 254 -39.63 -29.68 21.16
CA LYS A 254 -38.94 -29.07 20.01
C LYS A 254 -39.72 -29.29 18.71
N GLU A 255 -40.23 -30.51 18.51
CA GLU A 255 -40.98 -30.87 17.32
C GLU A 255 -42.31 -30.13 17.22
N ARG A 256 -42.98 -29.87 18.36
CA ARG A 256 -44.21 -29.09 18.37
C ARG A 256 -43.98 -27.63 17.96
N ILE A 257 -42.87 -27.03 18.37
CA ILE A 257 -42.51 -25.66 17.95
C ILE A 257 -42.14 -25.60 16.48
N ARG A 258 -41.45 -26.63 15.96
CA ARG A 258 -41.18 -26.74 14.52
C ARG A 258 -42.48 -26.72 13.72
N GLN A 259 -43.50 -27.47 14.14
CA GLN A 259 -44.82 -27.49 13.50
C GLN A 259 -45.52 -26.11 13.57
N ILE A 260 -45.46 -25.43 14.72
CA ILE A 260 -46.05 -24.09 14.88
C ILE A 260 -45.36 -23.08 13.95
N LYS A 261 -44.01 -23.11 13.89
CA LYS A 261 -43.22 -22.29 12.97
C LYS A 261 -43.62 -22.53 11.51
N GLU A 262 -43.71 -23.79 11.07
CA GLU A 262 -44.09 -24.11 9.68
C GLU A 262 -45.51 -23.69 9.34
N LYS A 263 -46.45 -23.82 10.28
CA LYS A 263 -47.82 -23.34 10.11
C LYS A 263 -47.86 -21.81 9.99
N ALA A 264 -47.12 -21.10 10.84
CA ALA A 264 -46.98 -19.64 10.80
C ALA A 264 -46.39 -19.16 9.46
N LEU A 265 -45.27 -19.75 9.01
CA LEU A 265 -44.66 -19.43 7.72
C LEU A 265 -45.57 -19.73 6.54
N ARG A 266 -46.37 -20.81 6.60
CA ARG A 266 -47.35 -21.12 5.56
C ARG A 266 -48.47 -20.08 5.49
N LYS A 267 -48.94 -19.56 6.64
CA LYS A 267 -49.93 -18.47 6.71
C LYS A 267 -49.36 -17.16 6.15
N LEU A 268 -48.13 -16.80 6.52
CA LEU A 268 -47.44 -15.61 6.00
C LEU A 268 -47.21 -15.67 4.47
N ARG A 269 -47.05 -16.87 3.90
CA ARG A 269 -46.93 -17.08 2.45
C ARG A 269 -48.27 -17.00 1.68
N HIS A 270 -49.41 -16.96 2.37
CA HIS A 270 -50.71 -16.89 1.71
C HIS A 270 -50.93 -15.50 1.09
N PRO A 271 -51.56 -15.37 -0.09
CA PRO A 271 -51.70 -14.08 -0.82
C PRO A 271 -52.17 -12.91 0.04
N ARG A 272 -53.16 -13.14 0.92
CA ARG A 272 -53.71 -12.15 1.86
C ARG A 272 -52.69 -11.53 2.84
N HIS A 273 -51.63 -12.25 3.17
CA HIS A 273 -50.56 -11.80 4.07
C HIS A 273 -49.28 -11.43 3.32
N ARG A 274 -49.16 -11.92 2.08
CA ARG A 274 -48.06 -11.62 1.18
C ARG A 274 -48.04 -10.16 0.75
N ASP A 275 -49.21 -9.54 0.58
CA ASP A 275 -49.31 -8.12 0.23
C ASP A 275 -48.59 -7.20 1.24
N TRP A 276 -48.47 -7.61 2.51
CA TRP A 276 -47.73 -6.89 3.56
C TRP A 276 -46.21 -7.14 3.54
N LEU A 277 -45.77 -8.20 2.85
CA LEU A 277 -44.37 -8.64 2.78
C LEU A 277 -43.74 -8.38 1.40
N ASP A 278 -44.54 -8.04 0.39
CA ASP A 278 -44.04 -7.72 -0.95
C ASP A 278 -43.17 -6.43 -0.97
N PRO A 279 -43.43 -5.35 -0.20
CA PRO A 279 -42.53 -4.18 -0.16
C PRO A 279 -41.18 -4.51 0.50
N LEU A 280 -41.18 -5.31 1.57
CA LEU A 280 -39.97 -5.85 2.19
C LEU A 280 -39.12 -6.68 1.22
N ARG A 281 -39.76 -7.38 0.27
CA ARG A 281 -39.05 -8.19 -0.72
C ARG A 281 -38.35 -7.32 -1.77
N GLU A 282 -38.89 -6.16 -2.08
CA GLU A 282 -38.28 -5.19 -3.00
C GLU A 282 -37.12 -4.43 -2.34
N SER A 283 -37.16 -4.21 -1.02
CA SER A 283 -36.07 -3.60 -0.22
C SER A 283 -34.81 -4.50 -0.16
N ILE A 284 -34.97 -5.82 -0.19
CA ILE A 284 -33.89 -6.81 -0.04
C ILE A 284 -33.26 -7.24 -1.40
N ALA A 285 -33.90 -6.92 -2.53
CA ALA A 285 -33.50 -7.35 -3.88
C ALA A 285 -32.64 -6.30 -4.60
#